data_AF-A0A964YN15-F1
#
_entry.id   AF-A0A964YN15-F1
#
_cell.length_a   1.000
_cell.length_b   1.000
_cell.length_c   1.000
_cell.angle_alpha   90.00
_cell.angle_beta   90.00
_cell.angle_gamma   90.00
#
_symmetry.space_group_name_H-M   'P 1'
#
loop_
_entity.id
_entity.type
_entity.pdbx_description
1 polymer ?
#
loop_
_entity_poly.entity_id
_entity_poly.type
_entity_poly.pdbx_seq_one_letter_code
_entity_poly.pdbx_strand_id
1 'polypeptide(L)'
;MRYLILVLVLAGATAFKAQQITVISKLSTQEIELEATKGHFQWLFPEGTTSENLEKMAKYYSTSFTYTFNNETRMVDVYPVADSEDTRRVMLRFLGANQVQKITVGEEEYELYMFYEKFMKIKGK
;
A
#
# COMPACT_ATOMS: atom_id res chain seq x y z
N MET A 1 35.65 -5.80 -46.02
CA MET A 1 34.60 -6.83 -45.88
C MET A 1 34.85 -7.69 -44.64
N ARG A 2 34.60 -7.17 -43.43
CA ARG A 2 34.56 -8.01 -42.20
C ARG A 2 34.13 -7.29 -40.91
N TYR A 3 33.27 -6.27 -40.96
CA TYR A 3 32.67 -5.68 -39.73
C TYR A 3 31.23 -5.22 -39.97
N LEU A 4 30.38 -6.13 -40.48
CA LEU A 4 28.94 -5.91 -40.67
C LEU A 4 28.09 -6.88 -39.85
N ILE A 5 28.57 -7.30 -38.68
CA ILE A 5 27.77 -8.11 -37.75
C ILE A 5 28.01 -7.56 -36.35
N LEU A 6 27.10 -6.68 -35.90
CA LEU A 6 26.65 -6.50 -34.51
C LEU A 6 25.75 -5.24 -34.38
N VAL A 7 24.89 -5.00 -35.37
CA VAL A 7 23.71 -4.14 -35.21
C VAL A 7 22.52 -5.10 -35.17
N LEU A 8 22.05 -5.46 -33.97
CA LEU A 8 20.70 -5.99 -33.66
C LEU A 8 20.65 -6.68 -32.28
N VAL A 9 21.04 -5.98 -31.21
CA VAL A 9 20.58 -6.30 -29.84
C VAL A 9 20.03 -5.03 -29.22
N LEU A 10 18.97 -4.49 -29.80
CA LEU A 10 18.32 -3.27 -29.32
C LEU A 10 16.83 -3.28 -29.66
N ALA A 11 16.11 -4.31 -29.23
CA ALA A 11 14.64 -4.31 -29.21
C ALA A 11 14.14 -5.39 -28.24
N GLY A 12 14.07 -5.04 -26.96
CA GLY A 12 13.56 -5.97 -25.95
C GLY A 12 13.57 -5.43 -24.53
N ALA A 13 13.73 -4.12 -24.32
CA ALA A 13 13.32 -3.54 -23.05
C ALA A 13 11.79 -3.38 -23.11
N THR A 14 11.04 -4.43 -22.78
CA THR A 14 9.64 -4.23 -22.40
C THR A 14 9.69 -3.31 -21.19
N ALA A 15 9.30 -2.06 -21.38
CA ALA A 15 9.09 -1.14 -20.29
C ALA A 15 8.01 -1.75 -19.40
N PHE A 16 8.40 -2.47 -18.35
CA PHE A 16 7.52 -2.81 -17.24
C PHE A 16 7.12 -1.48 -16.63
N LYS A 17 6.00 -0.92 -17.10
CA LYS A 17 5.33 0.16 -16.39
C LYS A 17 4.87 -0.46 -15.09
N ALA A 18 5.60 -0.23 -14.00
CA ALA A 18 5.12 -0.56 -12.67
C ALA A 18 3.76 0.13 -12.52
N GLN A 19 2.70 -0.68 -12.39
CA GLN A 19 1.34 -0.15 -12.27
C GLN A 19 1.24 0.52 -10.90
N GLN A 20 1.27 1.85 -10.89
CA GLN A 20 1.10 2.62 -9.67
C GLN A 20 -0.38 2.55 -9.28
N ILE A 21 -0.64 2.03 -8.07
CA ILE A 21 -1.99 1.90 -7.55
C ILE A 21 -2.26 3.05 -6.57
N THR A 22 -3.44 3.66 -6.71
CA THR A 22 -4.05 4.50 -5.68
C THR A 22 -5.13 3.69 -4.97
N VAL A 23 -5.12 3.69 -3.64
CA VAL A 23 -6.20 3.12 -2.82
C VAL A 23 -7.00 4.24 -2.17
N ILE A 24 -8.23 3.95 -1.74
CA ILE A 24 -9.13 4.96 -1.16
C ILE A 24 -9.36 4.63 0.31
N SER A 25 -9.13 5.58 1.21
CA SER A 25 -9.70 5.51 2.54
C SER A 25 -11.15 6.00 2.47
N LYS A 26 -12.11 5.13 2.83
CA LYS A 26 -13.53 5.52 2.88
C LYS A 26 -13.89 6.37 4.10
N LEU A 27 -12.92 6.62 4.96
CA LEU A 27 -13.04 7.42 6.17
C LEU A 27 -12.72 8.89 5.84
N SER A 28 -13.45 9.81 6.46
CA SER A 28 -13.06 11.22 6.50
C SER A 28 -11.78 11.43 7.31
N THR A 29 -11.12 12.58 7.14
CA THR A 29 -9.92 12.97 7.92
C THR A 29 -10.08 12.73 9.43
N GLN A 30 -11.22 13.15 9.99
CA GLN A 30 -11.50 13.03 11.43
C GLN A 30 -11.70 11.58 11.87
N GLU A 31 -12.35 10.77 11.02
CA GLU A 31 -12.55 9.35 11.28
C GLU A 31 -11.23 8.58 11.18
N ILE A 32 -10.35 8.92 10.23
CA ILE A 32 -9.02 8.29 10.14
C ILE A 32 -8.21 8.58 11.40
N GLU A 33 -8.17 9.83 11.86
CA GLU A 33 -7.46 10.21 13.08
C GLU A 33 -8.00 9.42 14.30
N LEU A 34 -9.33 9.28 14.41
CA LEU A 34 -9.95 8.50 15.48
C LEU A 34 -9.62 7.01 15.39
N GLU A 35 -9.78 6.39 14.22
CA GLU A 35 -9.50 4.97 14.01
C GLU A 35 -8.01 4.64 14.19
N ALA A 36 -7.11 5.56 13.80
CA ALA A 36 -5.68 5.43 14.05
C ALA A 36 -5.38 5.29 15.56
N THR A 37 -6.07 6.04 16.45
CA THR A 37 -5.91 5.88 17.91
C THR A 37 -6.40 4.54 18.45
N LYS A 38 -7.22 3.82 17.69
CA LYS A 38 -7.68 2.46 18.00
C LYS A 38 -6.81 1.38 17.35
N GLY A 39 -5.77 1.77 16.63
CA GLY A 39 -4.94 0.85 15.85
C GLY A 39 -5.71 0.24 14.68
N HIS A 40 -6.58 0.99 14.01
CA HIS A 40 -7.31 0.48 12.85
C HIS A 40 -7.08 1.37 11.64
N PHE A 41 -6.72 0.73 10.51
CA PHE A 41 -6.51 1.39 9.23
C PHE A 41 -7.21 0.61 8.13
N GLN A 42 -7.88 1.32 7.22
CA GLN A 42 -8.71 0.74 6.19
C GLN A 42 -8.46 1.38 4.83
N TRP A 43 -8.37 0.54 3.79
CA TRP A 43 -8.22 0.96 2.41
C TRP A 43 -9.04 0.10 1.44
N LEU A 44 -9.76 0.76 0.54
CA LEU A 44 -10.40 0.15 -0.61
C LEU A 44 -9.37 -0.01 -1.74
N PHE A 45 -9.11 -1.26 -2.12
CA PHE A 45 -8.21 -1.60 -3.21
C PHE A 45 -8.92 -1.61 -4.57
N PRO A 46 -8.18 -1.39 -5.69
CA PRO A 46 -8.75 -1.34 -7.03
C PRO A 46 -9.31 -2.70 -7.47
N GLU A 47 -10.14 -2.68 -8.51
CA GLU A 47 -10.60 -3.90 -9.18
C GLU A 47 -9.44 -4.78 -9.63
N GLY A 48 -9.63 -6.10 -9.58
CA GLY A 48 -8.59 -7.09 -9.86
C GLY A 48 -7.69 -7.44 -8.67
N THR A 49 -7.82 -6.76 -7.53
CA THR A 49 -7.15 -7.17 -6.28
C THR A 49 -7.80 -8.46 -5.76
N THR A 50 -6.97 -9.48 -5.47
CA THR A 50 -7.40 -10.79 -4.96
C THR A 50 -6.81 -11.07 -3.58
N SER A 51 -7.48 -11.92 -2.80
CA SER A 51 -6.98 -12.38 -1.51
C SER A 51 -5.60 -13.04 -1.63
N GLU A 52 -5.40 -13.86 -2.66
CA GLU A 52 -4.12 -14.55 -2.92
C GLU A 52 -2.96 -13.58 -3.12
N ASN A 53 -3.18 -12.51 -3.91
CA ASN A 53 -2.15 -11.51 -4.18
C ASN A 53 -1.80 -10.73 -2.91
N LEU A 54 -2.81 -10.33 -2.12
CA LEU A 54 -2.60 -9.66 -0.84
C LEU A 54 -1.88 -10.56 0.17
N GLU A 55 -2.30 -11.82 0.30
CA GLU A 55 -1.72 -12.79 1.23
C GLU A 55 -0.24 -13.08 0.92
N LYS A 56 0.09 -13.20 -0.37
CA LYS A 56 1.47 -13.39 -0.83
C LYS A 56 2.39 -12.29 -0.31
N MET A 57 1.91 -11.06 -0.22
CA MET A 57 2.66 -9.93 0.34
C MET A 57 2.55 -9.86 1.87
N ALA A 58 1.36 -10.07 2.43
CA ALA A 58 1.10 -9.94 3.87
C ALA A 58 1.90 -10.94 4.73
N LYS A 59 2.18 -12.14 4.21
CA LYS A 59 2.92 -13.18 4.96
C LYS A 59 4.29 -12.72 5.49
N TYR A 60 4.92 -11.75 4.82
CA TYR A 60 6.22 -11.18 5.22
C TYR A 60 6.13 -10.22 6.41
N TYR A 61 4.92 -9.87 6.86
CA TYR A 61 4.66 -8.87 7.89
C TYR A 61 3.78 -9.38 9.04
N SER A 62 3.54 -10.69 9.09
CA SER A 62 2.63 -11.36 10.03
C SER A 62 2.95 -11.14 11.51
N THR A 63 4.18 -10.78 11.86
CA THR A 63 4.58 -10.43 13.23
C THR A 63 4.28 -8.98 13.61
N SER A 64 4.01 -8.12 12.62
CA SER A 64 3.82 -6.68 12.81
C SER A 64 2.34 -6.31 12.84
N PHE A 65 1.52 -6.89 11.96
CA PHE A 65 0.09 -6.59 11.88
C PHE A 65 -0.70 -7.83 11.45
N THR A 66 -2.01 -7.78 11.71
CA THR A 66 -3.01 -8.66 11.09
C THR A 66 -3.82 -7.87 10.08
N TYR A 67 -4.48 -8.56 9.15
CA TYR A 67 -5.34 -7.92 8.17
C TYR A 67 -6.55 -8.78 7.82
N THR A 68 -7.60 -8.14 7.34
CA THR A 68 -8.76 -8.79 6.71
C THR A 68 -8.92 -8.26 5.29
N PHE A 69 -9.43 -9.11 4.39
CA PHE A 69 -9.81 -8.70 3.04
C PHE A 69 -11.23 -9.17 2.73
N ASN A 70 -12.08 -8.23 2.35
CA ASN A 70 -13.43 -8.52 1.89
C ASN A 70 -13.42 -8.63 0.35
N ASN A 71 -13.60 -9.83 -0.20
CA ASN A 71 -13.58 -10.07 -1.65
C ASN A 71 -14.70 -9.34 -2.41
N GLU A 72 -15.86 -9.10 -1.78
CA GLU A 72 -17.00 -8.42 -2.40
C GLU A 72 -16.73 -6.92 -2.56
N THR A 73 -16.20 -6.30 -1.50
CA THR A 73 -16.01 -4.84 -1.46
C THR A 73 -14.58 -4.41 -1.80
N ARG A 74 -13.63 -5.34 -1.79
CA ARG A 74 -12.17 -5.12 -1.85
C ARG A 74 -11.61 -4.26 -0.72
N MET A 75 -12.32 -4.25 0.40
CA MET A 75 -11.86 -3.55 1.58
C MET A 75 -10.77 -4.36 2.28
N VAL A 76 -9.66 -3.69 2.58
CA VAL A 76 -8.58 -4.23 3.41
C VAL A 76 -8.57 -3.46 4.72
N ASP A 77 -8.76 -4.15 5.83
CA ASP A 77 -8.57 -3.62 7.17
C ASP A 77 -7.27 -4.17 7.74
N VAL A 78 -6.50 -3.33 8.41
CA VAL A 78 -5.19 -3.68 8.97
C VAL A 78 -5.07 -3.20 10.41
N TYR A 79 -4.60 -4.10 11.27
CA TYR A 79 -4.52 -3.90 12.72
C TYR A 79 -3.10 -4.20 13.20
N PRO A 80 -2.40 -3.25 13.85
CA PRO A 80 -1.06 -3.49 14.37
C PRO A 80 -1.11 -4.48 15.54
N VAL A 81 -0.14 -5.39 15.60
CA VAL A 81 0.03 -6.31 16.75
C VAL A 81 0.47 -5.53 18.00
N ALA A 82 1.31 -4.51 17.80
CA ALA A 82 1.73 -3.57 18.83
C ALA A 82 1.64 -2.15 18.28
N ASP A 83 1.02 -1.24 19.04
CA ASP A 83 0.89 0.16 18.64
C ASP A 83 2.23 0.90 18.78
N SER A 84 3.00 0.91 17.70
CA SER A 84 4.30 1.56 17.62
C SER A 84 4.49 2.24 16.28
N GLU A 85 5.34 3.27 16.23
CA GLU A 85 5.72 3.90 14.96
C GLU A 85 6.30 2.88 13.97
N ASP A 86 7.15 1.96 14.45
CA ASP A 86 7.78 0.94 13.61
C ASP A 86 6.74 0.01 12.98
N THR A 87 5.77 -0.45 13.76
CA THR A 87 4.66 -1.27 13.25
C THR A 87 3.89 -0.54 12.14
N ARG A 88 3.56 0.75 12.37
CA ARG A 88 2.81 1.57 11.40
C ARG A 88 3.63 1.84 10.13
N ARG A 89 4.96 1.98 10.24
CA ARG A 89 5.85 2.04 9.07
C ARG A 89 5.92 0.71 8.31
N VAL A 90 5.84 -0.42 9.00
CA VAL A 90 5.75 -1.73 8.35
C VAL A 90 4.44 -1.88 7.56
N MET A 91 3.33 -1.37 8.08
CA MET A 91 2.05 -1.33 7.34
C MET A 91 2.17 -0.51 6.04
N LEU A 92 2.92 0.60 6.03
CA LEU A 92 3.23 1.33 4.79
C LEU A 92 4.04 0.50 3.79
N ARG A 93 5.02 -0.28 4.27
CA ARG A 93 5.82 -1.15 3.40
C ARG A 93 4.94 -2.22 2.76
N PHE A 94 3.95 -2.73 3.48
CA PHE A 94 2.95 -3.63 2.91
C PHE A 94 2.15 -2.97 1.79
N LEU A 95 1.71 -1.72 1.94
CA LEU A 95 1.06 -0.98 0.86
C LEU A 95 1.99 -0.82 -0.36
N GLY A 96 3.24 -0.41 -0.13
CA GLY A 96 4.24 -0.30 -1.20
C GLY A 96 4.55 -1.63 -1.90
N ALA A 97 4.58 -2.75 -1.17
CA ALA A 97 4.76 -4.09 -1.74
C ALA A 97 3.58 -4.51 -2.64
N ASN A 98 2.39 -3.98 -2.36
CA ASN A 98 1.22 -4.09 -3.22
C ASN A 98 1.13 -2.97 -4.27
N GLN A 99 2.25 -2.31 -4.57
CA GLN A 99 2.38 -1.27 -5.61
C GLN A 99 1.53 -0.02 -5.36
N VAL A 100 1.01 0.15 -4.13
CA VAL A 100 0.32 1.38 -3.73
C VAL A 100 1.34 2.51 -3.62
N GLN A 101 1.05 3.65 -4.24
CA GLN A 101 1.86 4.87 -4.13
C GLN A 101 1.11 5.97 -3.41
N LYS A 102 -0.21 6.03 -3.61
CA LYS A 102 -1.07 7.08 -3.08
C LYS A 102 -2.29 6.52 -2.37
N ILE A 103 -2.77 7.30 -1.42
CA ILE A 103 -4.02 7.05 -0.71
C ILE A 103 -4.91 8.28 -0.88
N THR A 104 -6.12 8.09 -1.41
CA THR A 104 -7.15 9.13 -1.47
C THR A 104 -7.90 9.19 -0.14
N VAL A 105 -8.04 10.39 0.41
CA VAL A 105 -8.87 10.70 1.57
C VAL A 105 -9.77 11.88 1.20
N GLY A 106 -11.07 11.62 1.05
CA GLY A 106 -11.99 12.61 0.48
C GLY A 106 -11.58 13.00 -0.95
N GLU A 107 -11.31 14.28 -1.19
CA GLU A 107 -10.87 14.82 -2.49
C GLU A 107 -9.35 14.96 -2.61
N GLU A 108 -8.60 14.63 -1.56
CA GLU A 108 -7.15 14.80 -1.51
C GLU A 108 -6.42 13.46 -1.69
N GLU A 109 -5.31 13.49 -2.44
CA GLU A 109 -4.39 12.36 -2.58
C GLU A 109 -3.11 12.60 -1.78
N TYR A 110 -2.67 11.55 -1.07
CA TYR A 110 -1.45 11.57 -0.28
C TYR A 110 -0.50 10.50 -0.77
N GLU A 111 0.74 10.88 -1.07
CA GLU A 111 1.85 9.92 -1.15
C GLU A 111 1.97 9.16 0.18
N LEU A 112 2.38 7.89 0.15
CA LEU A 112 2.42 7.04 1.35
C LEU A 112 3.09 7.72 2.55
N TYR A 113 4.26 8.33 2.36
CA TYR A 113 4.97 9.01 3.44
C TYR A 113 4.18 10.18 4.04
N MET A 114 3.48 10.96 3.19
CA MET A 114 2.65 12.07 3.65
C MET A 114 1.42 11.56 4.40
N PHE A 115 0.81 10.46 3.94
CA PHE A 115 -0.28 9.80 4.66
C PHE A 115 0.19 9.34 6.04
N TYR A 116 1.38 8.73 6.14
CA TYR A 116 1.94 8.31 7.44
C TYR A 116 2.12 9.49 8.39
N GLU A 117 2.83 10.54 7.96
CA GLU A 117 3.11 11.68 8.83
C GLU A 117 1.83 12.41 9.28
N LYS A 118 0.80 12.45 8.42
CA LYS A 118 -0.46 13.13 8.73
C LYS A 118 -1.40 12.29 9.59
N PHE A 119 -1.56 11.00 9.27
CA PHE A 119 -2.66 10.19 9.80
C PHE A 119 -2.22 9.01 10.68
N MET A 120 -1.01 8.48 10.47
CA MET A 120 -0.55 7.28 11.19
C MET A 120 0.46 7.62 12.28
N LYS A 121 1.14 8.76 12.21
CA LYS A 121 2.13 9.15 13.21
C LYS A 121 1.47 9.78 14.43
N ILE A 122 1.05 8.92 15.34
CA ILE A 122 0.55 9.35 16.65
C ILE A 122 1.75 9.78 17.48
N LYS A 123 1.91 11.09 17.68
CA LYS A 123 2.83 11.64 18.67
C LYS A 123 2.27 11.29 20.05
N GLY A 124 3.07 10.62 20.88
CA GLY A 124 2.67 10.18 22.21
C GLY A 124 1.95 11.31 22.98
N LYS A 125 0.83 10.97 23.60
CA LYS A 125 0.21 11.81 24.62
C LYS A 125 1.08 11.84 25.87
#